data_AF-A0AAN8TIX2-F1
#
_entry.id   AF-A0AAN8TIX2-F1
#
_cell.length_a   1.000
_cell.length_b   1.000
_cell.length_c   1.000
_cell.angle_alpha   90.00
_cell.angle_beta   90.00
_cell.angle_gamma   90.00
#
_symmetry.space_group_name_H-M   'P 1'
#
loop_
_entity.id
_entity.type
_entity.pdbx_description
1 polymer ?
#
loop_
_entity_poly.entity_id
_entity_poly.type
_entity_poly.pdbx_seq_one_letter_code
_entity_poly.pdbx_strand_id
1 'polypeptide(L)'
;MTGNQENQKIRLFRTVIIDPDDDGKLNIDEGEFGNTIDQSNNHLILKPGDAQAILSFFNHLQLVNPDFFYVMDLNEKGCLWNVFWAEARCKATYGYFGDVVRIDTACLISKYEVPLVVFAGVNHHGQSVPLGCGLVAGETVDSFIWLLRSWLTYMVGRPPHTIIIDQSRAMQPAIADVLPRASHCISLSHIMKKVPEKLGGLHAYEVIKKAFTKAIYQSSRIDDFEIAWEDMMLCHGVRDHKWLQTLHKNRKHWVPVYLKDTFLAGMFGVTLRERDVSSPFDEYLSNHTPLKEFLDNYNQCLKEIYQREALADSESRNTSCMLKSRFYFEMQLSKIYTNPIFVKSQIEIEGMFSCLSTRQVGIDGSIITYIVKEREVENVNEAKDYEVMFNTAVADVFCGVVYSIWRASCAGTHYVF
;
A
#
# COMPACT_ATOMS: atom_id res chain seq x y z
N MET A 1 -33.05 26.17 11.95
CA MET A 1 -32.60 25.94 10.56
C MET A 1 -32.04 24.53 10.51
N THR A 2 -32.87 23.60 10.06
CA THR A 2 -32.59 22.16 9.96
C THR A 2 -31.82 21.90 8.67
N GLY A 3 -30.56 21.51 8.78
CA GLY A 3 -29.74 21.09 7.63
C GLY A 3 -30.04 19.64 7.27
N ASN A 4 -30.45 19.41 6.03
CA ASN A 4 -30.62 18.09 5.44
C ASN A 4 -29.27 17.36 5.42
N GLN A 5 -29.16 16.28 6.20
CA GLN A 5 -28.20 15.22 5.93
C GLN A 5 -28.80 14.34 4.82
N GLU A 6 -28.27 14.43 3.61
CA GLU A 6 -28.51 13.42 2.58
C GLU A 6 -27.83 12.12 2.99
N ASN A 7 -28.58 11.26 3.68
CA ASN A 7 -28.23 9.86 3.87
C ASN A 7 -28.32 9.16 2.50
N GLN A 8 -27.20 9.07 1.80
CA GLN A 8 -27.08 8.27 0.59
C GLN A 8 -27.23 6.79 0.98
N LYS A 9 -28.43 6.24 0.78
CA LYS A 9 -28.73 4.82 1.01
C LYS A 9 -27.90 3.98 0.06
N ILE A 10 -26.89 3.29 0.59
CA ILE A 10 -26.19 2.22 -0.11
C ILE A 10 -27.23 1.14 -0.45
N ARG A 11 -27.55 0.98 -1.73
CA ARG A 11 -28.42 -0.12 -2.20
C ARG A 11 -27.58 -1.39 -2.26
N LEU A 12 -27.58 -2.14 -1.17
CA LEU A 12 -27.01 -3.48 -1.11
C LEU A 12 -27.92 -4.46 -1.84
N PHE A 13 -27.59 -4.82 -3.07
CA PHE A 13 -28.22 -5.97 -3.73
C PHE A 13 -27.51 -7.24 -3.27
N ARG A 14 -28.09 -7.91 -2.27
CA ARG A 14 -27.78 -9.31 -1.98
C ARG A 14 -28.77 -10.12 -2.80
N THR A 15 -28.30 -10.92 -3.75
CA THR A 15 -29.17 -11.78 -4.55
C THR A 15 -30.00 -12.65 -3.60
N VAL A 16 -31.31 -12.40 -3.58
CA VAL A 16 -32.31 -13.31 -2.99
C VAL A 16 -32.39 -14.48 -3.96
N ILE A 17 -32.30 -15.69 -3.42
CA ILE A 17 -32.48 -16.94 -4.17
C ILE A 17 -33.86 -16.90 -4.83
N ILE A 18 -33.91 -16.84 -6.16
CA ILE A 18 -35.15 -16.98 -6.92
C ILE A 18 -35.28 -18.47 -7.27
N ASP A 19 -36.40 -19.05 -6.85
CA ASP A 19 -36.82 -20.42 -7.17
C ASP A 19 -36.85 -20.63 -8.70
N PRO A 20 -36.54 -21.83 -9.23
CA PRO A 20 -36.34 -22.05 -10.66
C PRO A 20 -37.61 -22.01 -11.54
N ASP A 21 -38.78 -21.65 -11.00
CA ASP A 21 -40.08 -21.87 -11.65
C ASP A 21 -40.83 -20.59 -12.05
N ASP A 22 -40.13 -19.51 -12.42
CA ASP A 22 -40.78 -18.36 -13.08
C ASP A 22 -40.17 -18.07 -14.46
N ASP A 23 -40.85 -18.59 -15.47
CA ASP A 23 -40.54 -18.51 -16.89
C ASP A 23 -40.90 -17.11 -17.43
N GLY A 24 -40.16 -16.09 -16.98
CA GLY A 24 -40.34 -14.68 -17.34
C GLY A 24 -39.33 -14.22 -18.39
N LYS A 25 -39.69 -14.28 -19.67
CA LYS A 25 -38.93 -13.70 -20.79
C LYS A 25 -38.52 -12.25 -20.51
N LEU A 26 -37.22 -12.01 -20.34
CA LEU A 26 -36.62 -10.67 -20.43
C LEU A 26 -36.30 -10.38 -21.90
N ASN A 27 -37.13 -9.54 -22.53
CA ASN A 27 -36.84 -8.97 -23.84
C ASN A 27 -35.69 -7.97 -23.70
N ILE A 28 -34.56 -8.25 -24.35
CA ILE A 28 -33.49 -7.28 -24.58
C ILE A 28 -33.83 -6.58 -25.90
N ASP A 29 -34.24 -5.31 -25.80
CA ASP A 29 -34.51 -4.49 -26.98
C ASP A 29 -33.19 -3.91 -27.51
N GLU A 30 -32.84 -4.25 -28.75
CA GLU A 30 -31.71 -3.69 -29.48
C GLU A 30 -32.08 -2.29 -30.00
N GLY A 31 -31.72 -1.26 -29.23
CA GLY A 31 -31.96 0.15 -29.58
C GLY A 31 -30.72 0.86 -30.14
N GLU A 32 -30.88 1.36 -31.36
CA GLU A 32 -29.97 2.00 -32.32
C GLU A 32 -28.90 3.01 -31.83
N PHE A 33 -27.80 3.01 -32.59
CA PHE A 33 -26.67 3.95 -32.56
C PHE A 33 -27.09 5.40 -32.84
N GLY A 34 -26.79 6.30 -31.89
CA GLY A 34 -26.80 7.75 -32.08
C GLY A 34 -25.56 8.38 -31.44
N ASN A 35 -24.63 8.87 -32.27
CA ASN A 35 -23.40 9.54 -31.86
C ASN A 35 -23.68 10.86 -31.14
N THR A 36 -23.49 10.88 -29.82
CA THR A 36 -23.10 12.08 -29.06
C THR A 36 -22.17 11.64 -27.94
N ILE A 37 -20.91 12.08 -27.99
CA ILE A 37 -19.90 11.79 -26.98
C ILE A 37 -20.32 12.50 -25.69
N ASP A 38 -20.94 11.75 -24.77
CA ASP A 38 -21.23 12.21 -23.43
C ASP A 38 -20.05 11.85 -22.53
N GLN A 39 -19.36 12.85 -21.99
CA GLN A 39 -18.18 12.70 -21.13
C GLN A 39 -18.54 12.34 -19.67
N SER A 40 -19.73 11.77 -19.44
CA SER A 40 -20.19 11.28 -18.14
C SER A 40 -20.64 9.82 -18.21
N ASN A 41 -19.71 8.92 -18.57
CA ASN A 41 -19.98 7.48 -18.50
C ASN A 41 -19.93 7.00 -17.05
N ASN A 42 -21.03 7.22 -16.32
CA ASN A 42 -21.27 6.70 -14.97
C ASN A 42 -21.60 5.19 -14.99
N HIS A 43 -20.84 4.37 -15.72
CA HIS A 43 -21.00 2.91 -15.80
C HIS A 43 -19.72 2.23 -16.28
N LEU A 44 -19.50 0.97 -15.85
CA LEU A 44 -18.37 0.16 -16.30
C LEU A 44 -18.51 -0.11 -17.80
N ILE A 45 -17.43 0.15 -18.54
CA ILE A 45 -17.41 -0.09 -19.98
C ILE A 45 -16.93 -1.51 -20.21
N LEU A 46 -17.91 -2.41 -20.24
CA LEU A 46 -17.74 -3.86 -20.33
C LEU A 46 -17.86 -4.33 -21.79
N LYS A 47 -17.01 -5.26 -22.21
CA LYS A 47 -17.14 -5.90 -23.53
C LYS A 47 -18.32 -6.87 -23.52
N PRO A 48 -18.87 -7.23 -24.70
CA PRO A 48 -19.87 -8.29 -24.80
C PRO A 48 -19.40 -9.56 -24.08
N GLY A 49 -20.20 -10.02 -23.11
CA GLY A 49 -19.89 -11.19 -22.28
C GLY A 49 -19.15 -10.91 -20.97
N ASP A 50 -18.56 -9.73 -20.76
CA ASP A 50 -17.83 -9.42 -19.52
C ASP A 50 -18.76 -9.35 -18.31
N ALA A 51 -19.95 -8.74 -18.45
CA ALA A 51 -20.94 -8.71 -17.38
C ALA A 51 -21.38 -10.12 -16.95
N GLN A 52 -21.59 -11.01 -17.92
CA GLN A 52 -21.90 -12.41 -17.66
C GLN A 52 -20.72 -13.14 -17.03
N ALA A 53 -19.48 -12.83 -17.44
CA ALA A 53 -18.27 -13.41 -16.84
C ALA A 53 -18.13 -13.01 -15.36
N ILE A 54 -18.35 -11.74 -15.02
CA ILE A 54 -18.37 -11.25 -13.63
C ILE A 54 -19.41 -11.99 -12.79
N LEU A 55 -20.66 -12.09 -13.29
CA LEU A 55 -21.74 -12.77 -12.57
C LEU A 55 -21.45 -14.27 -12.39
N SER A 56 -21.03 -14.95 -13.45
CA SER A 56 -20.65 -16.37 -13.39
C SER A 56 -19.50 -16.60 -12.41
N PHE A 57 -18.51 -15.70 -12.39
CA PHE A 57 -17.38 -15.74 -11.47
C PHE A 57 -17.83 -15.60 -10.01
N PHE A 58 -18.64 -14.60 -9.68
CA PHE A 58 -19.11 -14.43 -8.30
C PHE A 58 -20.04 -15.54 -7.84
N ASN A 59 -20.94 -16.01 -8.70
CA ASN A 59 -21.79 -17.17 -8.39
C ASN A 59 -20.94 -18.41 -8.11
N HIS A 60 -19.91 -18.67 -8.94
CA HIS A 60 -19.00 -19.78 -8.72
C HIS A 60 -18.24 -19.65 -7.39
N LEU A 61 -17.68 -18.48 -7.09
CA LEU A 61 -16.95 -18.26 -5.84
C LEU A 61 -17.83 -18.38 -4.61
N GLN A 62 -19.07 -17.90 -4.66
CA GLN A 62 -20.01 -18.01 -3.55
C GLN A 62 -20.48 -19.45 -3.33
N LEU A 63 -20.59 -20.25 -4.40
CA LEU A 63 -20.87 -21.68 -4.29
C LEU A 63 -19.72 -22.47 -3.66
N VAL A 64 -18.47 -22.13 -4.02
CA VAL A 64 -17.27 -22.79 -3.48
C VAL A 64 -16.96 -22.31 -2.06
N ASN A 65 -17.21 -21.03 -1.77
CA ASN A 65 -16.93 -20.39 -0.50
C ASN A 65 -18.12 -19.49 -0.09
N PRO A 66 -19.02 -19.97 0.79
CA PRO A 66 -20.20 -19.20 1.22
C PRO A 66 -19.88 -17.86 1.91
N ASP A 67 -18.65 -17.73 2.44
CA ASP A 67 -18.16 -16.51 3.09
C ASP A 67 -17.48 -15.52 2.11
N PHE A 68 -17.42 -15.88 0.82
CA PHE A 68 -17.07 -14.95 -0.24
C PHE A 68 -18.07 -13.78 -0.27
N PHE A 69 -17.54 -12.56 -0.37
CA PHE A 69 -18.35 -11.36 -0.34
C PHE A 69 -18.16 -10.57 -1.61
N TYR A 70 -19.26 -10.11 -2.18
CA TYR A 70 -19.26 -9.09 -3.21
C TYR A 70 -20.43 -8.13 -3.02
N VAL A 71 -20.29 -6.92 -3.54
CA VAL A 71 -21.34 -5.92 -3.64
C VAL A 71 -21.20 -5.19 -4.97
N MET A 72 -22.33 -4.87 -5.58
CA MET A 72 -22.42 -4.15 -6.84
C MET A 72 -23.15 -2.83 -6.63
N ASP A 73 -22.60 -1.78 -7.21
CA ASP A 73 -23.23 -0.47 -7.34
C ASP A 73 -23.86 -0.37 -8.72
N LEU A 74 -25.13 0.02 -8.77
CA LEU A 74 -25.84 0.26 -10.02
C LEU A 74 -26.15 1.76 -10.11
N ASN A 75 -25.92 2.36 -11.28
CA ASN A 75 -26.32 3.74 -11.51
C ASN A 75 -27.85 3.87 -11.63
N GLU A 76 -28.33 5.10 -11.81
CA GLU A 76 -29.77 5.40 -11.94
C GLU A 76 -30.46 4.67 -13.11
N LYS A 77 -29.69 4.30 -14.15
CA LYS A 77 -30.15 3.56 -15.32
C LYS A 77 -30.10 2.03 -15.12
N GLY A 78 -29.69 1.56 -13.94
CA GLY A 78 -29.52 0.15 -13.62
C GLY A 78 -28.24 -0.48 -14.20
N CYS A 79 -27.33 0.32 -14.77
CA CYS A 79 -26.06 -0.19 -15.29
C CYS A 79 -25.05 -0.35 -14.16
N LEU A 80 -24.22 -1.40 -14.26
CA LEU A 80 -23.15 -1.67 -13.29
C LEU A 80 -22.13 -0.53 -13.28
N TRP A 81 -21.98 0.11 -12.11
CA TRP A 81 -21.14 1.27 -11.93
C TRP A 81 -19.84 0.94 -11.18
N ASN A 82 -19.94 0.27 -10.04
CA ASN A 82 -18.79 -0.15 -9.25
C ASN A 82 -19.02 -1.57 -8.73
N VAL A 83 -17.94 -2.29 -8.47
CA VAL A 83 -17.97 -3.64 -7.90
C VAL A 83 -16.90 -3.72 -6.85
N PHE A 84 -17.22 -4.35 -5.73
CA PHE A 84 -16.24 -4.74 -4.71
C PHE A 84 -16.42 -6.22 -4.39
N TRP A 85 -15.32 -6.95 -4.23
CA TRP A 85 -15.35 -8.32 -3.72
C TRP A 85 -14.12 -8.63 -2.88
N ALA A 86 -14.26 -9.61 -1.99
CA ALA A 86 -13.18 -10.09 -1.13
C ALA A 86 -13.43 -11.54 -0.72
N GLU A 87 -12.32 -12.28 -0.55
CA GLU A 87 -12.39 -13.63 0.01
C GLU A 87 -12.59 -13.60 1.52
N ALA A 88 -13.23 -14.65 2.04
CA ALA A 88 -13.49 -14.84 3.47
C ALA A 88 -12.25 -14.61 4.35
N ARG A 89 -11.08 -15.02 3.87
CA ARG A 89 -9.81 -14.93 4.60
C ARG A 89 -9.31 -13.50 4.77
N CYS A 90 -9.69 -12.58 3.89
CA CYS A 90 -9.25 -11.18 3.95
C CYS A 90 -9.58 -10.53 5.29
N LYS A 91 -10.75 -10.82 5.88
CA LYS A 91 -11.14 -10.31 7.22
C LYS A 91 -10.20 -10.79 8.32
N ALA A 92 -9.84 -12.07 8.32
CA ALA A 92 -8.97 -12.64 9.34
C ALA A 92 -7.55 -12.05 9.22
N THR A 93 -7.01 -12.01 8.01
CA THR A 93 -5.70 -11.40 7.73
C THR A 93 -5.67 -9.92 8.12
N TYR A 94 -6.71 -9.17 7.76
CA TYR A 94 -6.83 -7.76 8.15
C TYR A 94 -6.94 -7.58 9.67
N GLY A 95 -7.62 -8.50 10.37
CA GLY A 95 -7.73 -8.47 11.82
C GLY A 95 -6.40 -8.58 12.56
N TYR A 96 -5.40 -9.26 11.97
CA TYR A 96 -4.06 -9.40 12.56
C TYR A 96 -3.05 -8.39 12.01
N PHE A 97 -3.12 -8.05 10.71
CA PHE A 97 -2.07 -7.29 10.00
C PHE A 97 -2.62 -6.09 9.21
N GLY A 98 -3.77 -5.56 9.62
CA GLY A 98 -4.49 -4.48 8.92
C GLY A 98 -4.01 -3.05 9.20
N ASP A 99 -2.89 -2.87 9.93
CA ASP A 99 -2.37 -1.55 10.29
C ASP A 99 -1.96 -0.73 9.06
N VAL A 100 -1.43 -1.40 8.04
CA VAL A 100 -0.98 -0.78 6.80
C VAL A 100 -1.69 -1.45 5.64
N VAL A 101 -2.35 -0.65 4.80
CA VAL A 101 -3.00 -1.12 3.58
C VAL A 101 -2.43 -0.37 2.40
N ARG A 102 -2.09 -1.11 1.35
CA ARG A 102 -1.71 -0.55 0.06
C ARG A 102 -2.89 -0.66 -0.90
N ILE A 103 -3.18 0.41 -1.63
CA ILE A 103 -4.20 0.43 -2.67
C ILE A 103 -3.51 0.67 -3.99
N ASP A 104 -3.51 -0.36 -4.84
CA ASP A 104 -2.97 -0.28 -6.19
C ASP A 104 -4.12 -0.15 -7.19
N THR A 105 -4.04 0.84 -8.08
CA THR A 105 -4.93 0.97 -9.23
C THR A 105 -4.23 0.42 -10.47
N ALA A 106 -4.58 -0.81 -10.87
CA ALA A 106 -4.09 -1.43 -12.08
C ALA A 106 -5.09 -1.19 -13.23
N CYS A 107 -4.67 -0.48 -14.27
CA CYS A 107 -5.50 -0.30 -15.46
C CYS A 107 -5.56 -1.61 -16.25
N LEU A 108 -6.71 -2.28 -16.28
CA LEU A 108 -6.94 -3.38 -17.20
C LEU A 108 -7.20 -2.79 -18.61
N ILE A 109 -6.12 -2.73 -19.39
CA ILE A 109 -5.94 -2.41 -20.83
C ILE A 109 -6.39 -1.05 -21.41
N SER A 110 -5.43 -0.46 -22.14
CA SER A 110 -5.60 0.58 -23.16
C SER A 110 -6.48 0.16 -24.36
N LYS A 111 -7.78 0.40 -24.25
CA LYS A 111 -8.64 1.06 -25.26
C LYS A 111 -10.09 1.17 -24.75
N TYR A 112 -10.42 0.39 -23.71
CA TYR A 112 -11.68 0.39 -22.94
C TYR A 112 -11.40 -0.37 -21.62
N GLU A 113 -11.69 0.03 -20.38
CA GLU A 113 -11.90 1.34 -19.71
C GLU A 113 -12.12 1.10 -18.19
N VAL A 114 -11.78 -0.09 -17.66
CA VAL A 114 -12.15 -0.52 -16.30
C VAL A 114 -10.94 -0.56 -15.36
N PRO A 115 -10.75 0.46 -14.53
CA PRO A 115 -9.78 0.43 -13.44
C PRO A 115 -10.06 -0.70 -12.44
N LEU A 116 -9.08 -1.60 -12.27
CA LEU A 116 -9.04 -2.56 -11.17
C LEU A 116 -8.33 -1.90 -9.98
N VAL A 117 -8.98 -1.96 -8.83
CA VAL A 117 -8.43 -1.51 -7.56
C VAL A 117 -8.16 -2.73 -6.70
N VAL A 118 -6.92 -2.87 -6.23
CA VAL A 118 -6.50 -3.96 -5.34
C VAL A 118 -6.16 -3.38 -3.98
N PHE A 119 -6.84 -3.87 -2.94
CA PHE A 119 -6.43 -3.65 -1.56
C PHE A 119 -5.44 -4.75 -1.19
N ALA A 120 -4.24 -4.37 -0.78
CA ALA A 120 -3.17 -5.29 -0.42
C ALA A 120 -2.67 -5.01 1.00
N GLY A 121 -2.27 -6.06 1.69
CA GLY A 121 -1.59 -6.00 2.98
C GLY A 121 -0.41 -6.98 3.00
N VAL A 122 0.08 -7.28 4.19
CA VAL A 122 1.09 -8.32 4.40
C VAL A 122 0.61 -9.35 5.41
N ASN A 123 1.07 -10.60 5.27
CA ASN A 123 0.89 -11.64 6.30
C ASN A 123 2.05 -11.63 7.32
N HIS A 124 2.03 -12.57 8.27
CA HIS A 124 3.07 -12.76 9.30
C HIS A 124 4.45 -13.18 8.76
N HIS A 125 4.59 -13.41 7.46
CA HIS A 125 5.87 -13.62 6.78
C HIS A 125 6.34 -12.38 6.00
N GLY A 126 5.57 -11.29 6.03
CA GLY A 126 5.84 -10.08 5.25
C GLY A 126 5.59 -10.26 3.75
N GLN A 127 4.79 -11.25 3.35
CA GLN A 127 4.43 -11.50 1.96
C GLN A 127 3.16 -10.72 1.59
N SER A 128 3.08 -10.24 0.36
CA SER A 128 1.90 -9.53 -0.17
C SER A 128 0.67 -10.43 -0.20
N VAL A 129 -0.45 -9.95 0.32
CA VAL A 129 -1.73 -10.67 0.33
C VAL A 129 -2.89 -9.72 -0.02
N PRO A 130 -3.88 -10.18 -0.80
CA PRO A 130 -5.03 -9.35 -1.12
C PRO A 130 -5.99 -9.26 0.07
N LEU A 131 -6.50 -8.07 0.29
CA LEU A 131 -7.51 -7.71 1.29
C LEU A 131 -8.86 -7.37 0.64
N GLY A 132 -8.95 -7.46 -0.68
CA GLY A 132 -10.14 -7.17 -1.47
C GLY A 132 -9.77 -6.58 -2.82
N CYS A 133 -10.71 -6.63 -3.75
CA CYS A 133 -10.57 -6.07 -5.08
C CYS A 133 -11.83 -5.29 -5.44
N GLY A 134 -11.71 -4.36 -6.39
CA GLY A 134 -12.85 -3.65 -6.94
C GLY A 134 -12.67 -3.25 -8.39
N LEU A 135 -13.78 -3.11 -9.10
CA LEU A 135 -13.83 -2.48 -10.42
C LEU A 135 -14.58 -1.17 -10.27
N VAL A 136 -14.06 -0.09 -10.83
CA VAL A 136 -14.74 1.21 -10.83
C VAL A 136 -14.94 1.68 -12.27
N ALA A 137 -16.11 2.25 -12.57
CA ALA A 137 -16.42 2.78 -13.91
C ALA A 137 -15.53 3.95 -14.35
N GLY A 138 -14.95 4.65 -13.39
CA GLY A 138 -14.01 5.72 -13.63
C GLY A 138 -13.24 6.05 -12.37
N GLU A 139 -12.06 6.66 -12.54
CA GLU A 139 -11.24 7.16 -11.43
C GLU A 139 -11.81 8.48 -10.88
N THR A 140 -13.09 8.46 -10.47
CA THR A 140 -13.78 9.60 -9.85
C THR A 140 -13.71 9.52 -8.33
N VAL A 141 -13.89 10.65 -7.67
CA VAL A 141 -13.90 10.71 -6.19
C VAL A 141 -15.06 9.88 -5.64
N ASP A 142 -16.24 9.97 -6.24
CA ASP A 142 -17.44 9.25 -5.78
C ASP A 142 -17.30 7.73 -5.91
N SER A 143 -16.75 7.25 -7.04
CA SER A 143 -16.45 5.83 -7.23
C SER A 143 -15.49 5.30 -6.15
N PHE A 144 -14.44 6.05 -5.84
CA PHE A 144 -13.50 5.66 -4.78
C PHE A 144 -14.11 5.78 -3.38
N ILE A 145 -14.96 6.77 -3.09
CA ILE A 145 -15.68 6.85 -1.82
C ILE A 145 -16.57 5.62 -1.63
N TRP A 146 -17.35 5.25 -2.66
CA TRP A 146 -18.19 4.06 -2.61
C TRP A 146 -17.36 2.79 -2.37
N LEU A 147 -16.26 2.64 -3.10
CA LEU A 147 -15.39 1.47 -2.99
C LEU A 147 -14.74 1.38 -1.60
N LEU A 148 -14.18 2.48 -1.10
CA LEU A 148 -13.56 2.56 0.21
C LEU A 148 -14.57 2.28 1.33
N ARG A 149 -15.80 2.82 1.24
CA ARG A 149 -16.87 2.54 2.21
C ARG A 149 -17.31 1.07 2.16
N SER A 150 -17.39 0.48 0.98
CA SER A 150 -17.72 -0.94 0.80
C SER A 150 -16.66 -1.85 1.41
N TRP A 151 -15.38 -1.56 1.11
CA TRP A 151 -14.24 -2.26 1.70
C TRP A 151 -14.19 -2.11 3.23
N LEU A 152 -14.33 -0.88 3.74
CA LEU A 152 -14.33 -0.60 5.18
C LEU A 152 -15.49 -1.29 5.90
N THR A 153 -16.67 -1.32 5.29
CA THR A 153 -17.84 -2.04 5.82
C THR A 153 -17.55 -3.54 5.90
N TYR A 154 -16.93 -4.11 4.87
CA TYR A 154 -16.48 -5.50 4.89
C TYR A 154 -15.44 -5.74 5.99
N MET A 155 -14.54 -4.80 6.23
CA MET A 155 -13.56 -4.81 7.34
C MET A 155 -14.16 -4.43 8.71
N VAL A 156 -15.49 -4.52 8.86
CA VAL A 156 -16.22 -4.30 10.13
C VAL A 156 -15.99 -2.89 10.69
N GLY A 157 -15.82 -1.90 9.80
CA GLY A 157 -15.66 -0.50 10.18
C GLY A 157 -14.32 -0.16 10.83
N ARG A 158 -13.32 -1.05 10.77
CA ARG A 158 -11.99 -0.80 11.32
C ARG A 158 -11.10 -0.16 10.25
N PRO A 159 -10.71 1.12 10.37
CA PRO A 159 -9.81 1.76 9.43
C PRO A 159 -8.35 1.37 9.70
N PRO A 160 -7.49 1.33 8.67
CA PRO A 160 -6.05 1.14 8.86
C PRO A 160 -5.41 2.39 9.48
N HIS A 161 -4.23 2.23 10.07
CA HIS A 161 -3.42 3.34 10.58
C HIS A 161 -2.74 4.10 9.43
N THR A 162 -2.26 3.38 8.42
CA THR A 162 -1.57 3.95 7.26
C THR A 162 -2.13 3.38 5.96
N ILE A 163 -2.29 4.24 4.96
CA ILE A 163 -2.68 3.86 3.61
C ILE A 163 -1.61 4.31 2.63
N ILE A 164 -1.11 3.36 1.84
CA ILE A 164 -0.15 3.61 0.76
C ILE A 164 -0.92 3.56 -0.56
N ILE A 165 -0.95 4.65 -1.30
CA ILE A 165 -1.60 4.70 -2.61
C ILE A 165 -0.63 5.15 -3.69
N ASP A 166 -1.05 5.07 -4.94
CA ASP A 166 -0.33 5.68 -6.05
C ASP A 166 -0.53 7.22 -6.11
N GLN A 167 -0.18 7.87 -7.24
CA GLN A 167 -0.41 9.31 -7.42
C GLN A 167 -1.82 9.66 -7.95
N SER A 168 -2.85 8.88 -7.63
CA SER A 168 -4.22 9.14 -8.07
C SER A 168 -4.78 10.45 -7.49
N ARG A 169 -5.29 11.32 -8.36
CA ARG A 169 -5.88 12.61 -7.98
C ARG A 169 -7.24 12.47 -7.30
N ALA A 170 -7.98 11.41 -7.63
CA ALA A 170 -9.32 11.19 -7.09
C ALA A 170 -9.31 10.31 -5.82
N MET A 171 -8.33 9.41 -5.67
CA MET A 171 -8.22 8.57 -4.48
C MET A 171 -7.89 9.38 -3.22
N GLN A 172 -7.05 10.41 -3.34
CA GLN A 172 -6.64 11.26 -2.20
C GLN A 172 -7.82 11.93 -1.47
N PRO A 173 -8.71 12.69 -2.14
CA PRO A 173 -9.87 13.26 -1.47
C PRO A 173 -10.85 12.20 -0.97
N ALA A 174 -10.99 11.07 -1.67
CA ALA A 174 -11.83 9.97 -1.22
C ALA A 174 -11.33 9.34 0.09
N ILE A 175 -10.01 9.15 0.24
CA ILE A 175 -9.39 8.70 1.50
C ILE A 175 -9.58 9.73 2.60
N ALA A 176 -9.41 11.01 2.30
CA ALA A 176 -9.64 12.07 3.28
C ALA A 176 -11.08 12.11 3.79
N ASP A 177 -12.07 11.73 2.96
CA ASP A 177 -13.47 11.62 3.35
C ASP A 177 -13.74 10.35 4.18
N VAL A 178 -13.34 9.18 3.68
CA VAL A 178 -13.74 7.89 4.27
C VAL A 178 -12.84 7.46 5.43
N LEU A 179 -11.56 7.82 5.39
CA LEU A 179 -10.51 7.38 6.32
C LEU A 179 -9.71 8.59 6.85
N PRO A 180 -10.37 9.62 7.44
CA PRO A 180 -9.74 10.91 7.78
C PRO A 180 -8.63 10.82 8.83
N ARG A 181 -8.58 9.70 9.59
CA ARG A 181 -7.57 9.45 10.62
C ARG A 181 -6.36 8.67 10.12
N ALA A 182 -6.44 8.07 8.94
CA ALA A 182 -5.35 7.27 8.40
C ALA A 182 -4.24 8.19 7.87
N SER A 183 -2.99 7.86 8.18
CA SER A 183 -1.83 8.48 7.55
C SER A 183 -1.79 8.10 6.08
N HIS A 184 -1.71 9.09 5.21
CA HIS A 184 -1.69 8.86 3.77
C HIS A 184 -0.25 8.95 3.25
N CYS A 185 0.20 7.90 2.56
CA CYS A 185 1.49 7.83 1.91
C CYS A 185 1.33 7.59 0.41
N ILE A 186 2.17 8.24 -0.39
CA ILE A 186 2.24 8.02 -1.84
C ILE A 186 3.41 7.07 -2.09
N SER A 187 3.12 5.95 -2.75
CA SER A 187 4.04 4.88 -3.07
C SER A 187 5.27 5.40 -3.84
N LEU A 188 6.44 5.22 -3.23
CA LEU A 188 7.71 5.61 -3.84
C LEU A 188 8.00 4.81 -5.11
N SER A 189 7.63 3.52 -5.16
CA SER A 189 7.81 2.70 -6.36
C SER A 189 7.02 3.23 -7.56
N HIS A 190 5.80 3.73 -7.35
CA HIS A 190 5.03 4.41 -8.41
C HIS A 190 5.66 5.74 -8.84
N ILE A 191 6.20 6.52 -7.90
CA ILE A 191 6.93 7.75 -8.22
C ILE A 191 8.13 7.43 -9.11
N MET A 192 8.93 6.44 -8.71
CA MET A 192 10.13 6.01 -9.44
C MET A 192 9.79 5.45 -10.83
N LYS A 193 8.67 4.74 -11.00
CA LYS A 193 8.17 4.29 -12.32
C LYS A 193 7.84 5.47 -13.25
N LYS A 194 7.35 6.59 -12.72
CA LYS A 194 7.03 7.80 -13.50
C LYS A 194 8.24 8.68 -13.82
N VAL A 195 9.37 8.52 -13.13
CA VAL A 195 10.58 9.32 -13.36
C VAL A 195 11.06 9.27 -14.83
N PRO A 196 11.21 8.10 -15.48
CA PRO A 196 11.58 8.04 -16.89
C PRO A 196 10.57 8.71 -17.82
N GLU A 197 9.27 8.53 -17.56
CA GLU A 197 8.21 9.13 -18.37
C GLU A 197 8.18 10.65 -18.27
N LYS A 198 8.45 11.20 -17.07
CA LYS A 198 8.36 12.64 -16.79
C LYS A 198 9.65 13.38 -17.09
N LEU A 199 10.81 12.76 -16.86
CA LEU A 199 12.11 13.41 -16.95
C LEU A 199 12.97 12.89 -18.12
N GLY A 200 12.61 11.77 -18.75
CA GLY A 200 13.42 11.11 -19.78
C GLY A 200 13.68 11.96 -21.03
N GLY A 201 12.84 12.95 -21.31
CA GLY A 201 13.04 13.92 -22.40
C GLY A 201 14.05 15.03 -22.08
N LEU A 202 14.57 15.12 -20.85
CA LEU A 202 15.51 16.15 -20.45
C LEU A 202 16.95 15.78 -20.87
N HIS A 203 17.70 16.77 -21.36
CA HIS A 203 19.07 16.56 -21.84
C HIS A 203 20.02 15.95 -20.80
N ALA A 204 19.83 16.26 -19.52
CA ALA A 204 20.62 15.75 -18.40
C ALA A 204 19.92 14.65 -17.58
N TYR A 205 18.98 13.90 -18.18
CA TYR A 205 18.12 12.94 -17.47
C TYR A 205 18.86 12.00 -16.51
N GLU A 206 19.93 11.34 -16.95
CA GLU A 206 20.64 10.39 -16.08
C GLU A 206 21.27 11.05 -14.85
N VAL A 207 21.78 12.28 -15.00
CA VAL A 207 22.36 13.04 -13.89
C VAL A 207 21.26 13.51 -12.94
N ILE A 208 20.14 14.01 -13.48
CA ILE A 208 18.97 14.41 -12.70
C ILE A 208 18.40 13.22 -11.93
N LYS A 209 18.23 12.06 -12.60
CA LYS A 209 17.74 10.82 -11.99
C LYS A 209 18.66 10.38 -10.85
N LYS A 210 19.98 10.45 -11.03
CA LYS A 210 20.95 10.13 -9.98
C LYS A 210 20.84 11.09 -8.80
N ALA A 211 20.76 12.40 -9.05
CA ALA A 211 20.59 13.41 -8.00
C ALA A 211 19.26 13.25 -7.25
N PHE A 212 18.16 13.00 -7.97
CA PHE A 212 16.83 12.71 -7.42
C PHE A 212 16.86 11.49 -6.49
N THR A 213 17.45 10.39 -6.98
CA THR A 213 17.60 9.15 -6.21
C THR A 213 18.45 9.39 -4.96
N LYS A 214 19.55 10.14 -5.10
CA LYS A 214 20.42 10.51 -3.99
C LYS A 214 19.65 11.31 -2.91
N ALA A 215 18.93 12.34 -3.32
CA ALA A 215 18.16 13.18 -2.41
C ALA A 215 17.13 12.36 -1.62
N ILE A 216 16.49 11.36 -2.23
CA ILE A 216 15.47 10.54 -1.55
C ILE A 216 16.08 9.54 -0.57
N TYR A 217 17.07 8.77 -1.03
CA TYR A 217 17.54 7.60 -0.30
C TYR A 217 18.78 7.82 0.57
N GLN A 218 19.51 8.91 0.37
CA GLN A 218 20.71 9.24 1.15
C GLN A 218 20.51 10.39 2.15
N SER A 219 19.32 11.01 2.17
CA SER A 219 19.02 12.06 3.14
C SER A 219 18.59 11.46 4.48
N SER A 220 19.36 11.75 5.53
CA SER A 220 19.05 11.31 6.88
C SER A 220 18.24 12.35 7.66
N ARG A 221 18.36 13.66 7.35
CA ARG A 221 17.55 14.74 7.95
C ARG A 221 16.68 15.45 6.91
N ILE A 222 15.63 16.12 7.39
CA ILE A 222 14.77 16.95 6.54
C ILE A 222 15.61 18.02 5.83
N ASP A 223 16.51 18.68 6.56
CA ASP A 223 17.40 19.70 6.00
C ASP A 223 18.28 19.15 4.87
N ASP A 224 18.83 17.94 5.03
CA ASP A 224 19.65 17.29 4.00
C ASP A 224 18.86 17.06 2.72
N PHE A 225 17.59 16.63 2.85
CA PHE A 225 16.70 16.45 1.72
C PHE A 225 16.40 17.79 1.03
N GLU A 226 16.06 18.84 1.78
CA GLU A 226 15.74 20.14 1.19
C GLU A 226 16.94 20.75 0.46
N ILE A 227 18.14 20.63 1.03
CA ILE A 227 19.39 21.09 0.38
C ILE A 227 19.64 20.27 -0.90
N ALA A 228 19.64 18.93 -0.81
CA ALA A 228 19.90 18.08 -1.97
C ALA A 228 18.86 18.26 -3.08
N TRP A 229 17.60 18.49 -2.71
CA TRP A 229 16.52 18.77 -3.65
C TRP A 229 16.72 20.13 -4.33
N GLU A 230 17.03 21.18 -3.58
CA GLU A 230 17.25 22.52 -4.13
C GLU A 230 18.49 22.57 -5.04
N ASP A 231 19.58 21.92 -4.65
CA ASP A 231 20.79 21.78 -5.46
C ASP A 231 20.48 21.09 -6.79
N MET A 232 19.71 19.99 -6.76
CA MET A 232 19.27 19.31 -7.99
C MET A 232 18.44 20.25 -8.88
N MET A 233 17.51 21.02 -8.30
CA MET A 233 16.64 21.94 -9.04
C MET A 233 17.43 23.06 -9.71
N LEU A 234 18.44 23.60 -9.02
CA LEU A 234 19.33 24.68 -9.48
C LEU A 234 20.33 24.19 -10.53
N CYS A 235 21.13 23.17 -10.21
CA CYS A 235 22.23 22.71 -11.06
C CYS A 235 21.76 22.16 -12.42
N HIS A 236 20.50 21.72 -12.50
CA HIS A 236 19.93 21.17 -13.72
C HIS A 236 18.89 22.06 -14.40
N GLY A 237 18.63 23.26 -13.86
CA GLY A 237 17.69 24.21 -14.46
C GLY A 237 16.25 23.70 -14.57
N VAL A 238 15.81 22.85 -13.64
CA VAL A 238 14.49 22.18 -13.67
C VAL A 238 13.47 22.82 -12.71
N ARG A 239 13.75 24.02 -12.21
CA ARG A 239 12.88 24.75 -11.25
C ARG A 239 11.44 24.92 -11.74
N ASP A 240 11.23 25.15 -13.02
CA ASP A 240 9.90 25.36 -13.61
C ASP A 240 9.18 24.05 -13.98
N HIS A 241 9.76 22.90 -13.68
CA HIS A 241 9.17 21.60 -14.01
C HIS A 241 7.98 21.29 -13.09
N LYS A 242 6.76 21.51 -13.59
CA LYS A 242 5.49 21.39 -12.83
C LYS A 242 5.33 20.09 -12.05
N TRP A 243 5.78 18.96 -12.60
CA TRP A 243 5.68 17.66 -11.89
C TRP A 243 6.62 17.57 -10.69
N LEU A 244 7.84 18.12 -10.80
CA LEU A 244 8.79 18.16 -9.66
C LEU A 244 8.29 19.13 -8.58
N GLN A 245 7.73 20.27 -8.96
CA GLN A 245 7.08 21.20 -8.01
C GLN A 245 5.92 20.52 -7.26
N THR A 246 5.08 19.75 -7.97
CA THR A 246 3.97 19.02 -7.34
C THR A 246 4.48 17.92 -6.40
N LEU A 247 5.53 17.20 -6.80
CA LEU A 247 6.17 16.21 -5.94
C LEU A 247 6.72 16.86 -4.66
N HIS A 248 7.47 17.95 -4.77
CA HIS A 248 8.02 18.65 -3.61
C HIS A 248 6.93 19.20 -2.69
N LYS A 249 5.84 19.74 -3.24
CA LYS A 249 4.67 20.17 -2.44
C LYS A 249 4.12 19.01 -1.59
N ASN A 250 4.13 17.79 -2.13
CA ASN A 250 3.61 16.60 -1.46
C ASN A 250 4.67 15.79 -0.70
N ARG A 251 5.92 16.28 -0.56
CA ARG A 251 7.07 15.56 0.00
C ARG A 251 6.83 14.85 1.34
N LYS A 252 5.99 15.43 2.20
CA LYS A 252 5.62 14.85 3.50
C LYS A 252 4.90 13.49 3.40
N HIS A 253 4.34 13.15 2.24
CA HIS A 253 3.60 11.92 2.03
C HIS A 253 4.43 10.82 1.35
N TRP A 254 5.65 11.09 0.89
CA TRP A 254 6.38 10.11 0.05
C TRP A 254 7.90 10.09 0.23
N VAL A 255 8.49 11.13 0.80
CA VAL A 255 9.92 11.15 1.05
C VAL A 255 10.19 10.41 2.37
N PRO A 256 11.05 9.36 2.37
CA PRO A 256 11.35 8.56 3.55
C PRO A 256 11.66 9.36 4.82
N VAL A 257 12.44 10.44 4.68
CA VAL A 257 12.87 11.26 5.83
C VAL A 257 11.72 11.94 6.58
N TYR A 258 10.59 12.17 5.89
CA TYR A 258 9.37 12.75 6.47
C TYR A 258 8.42 11.70 7.04
N LEU A 259 8.64 10.41 6.74
CA LEU A 259 7.76 9.30 7.10
C LEU A 259 8.33 8.42 8.23
N LYS A 260 9.40 8.86 8.92
CA LYS A 260 10.10 8.09 9.96
C LYS A 260 9.18 7.59 11.08
N ASP A 261 8.22 8.43 11.46
CA ASP A 261 7.29 8.12 12.54
C ASP A 261 6.08 7.30 12.06
N THR A 262 5.96 7.06 10.76
CA THR A 262 4.87 6.28 10.16
C THR A 262 5.27 4.81 10.05
N PHE A 263 4.48 3.92 10.65
CA PHE A 263 4.63 2.49 10.42
C PHE A 263 4.13 2.12 9.02
N LEU A 264 4.97 1.43 8.24
CA LEU A 264 4.76 1.12 6.82
C LEU A 264 4.84 -0.38 6.50
N ALA A 265 5.00 -1.24 7.52
CA ALA A 265 5.00 -2.71 7.40
C ALA A 265 5.96 -3.30 6.34
N GLY A 266 7.02 -2.57 5.94
CA GLY A 266 7.91 -2.97 4.84
C GLY A 266 7.28 -2.90 3.45
N MET A 267 6.07 -2.34 3.33
CA MET A 267 5.34 -2.10 2.07
C MET A 267 5.68 -0.73 1.44
N PHE A 268 6.78 -0.14 1.88
CA PHE A 268 7.30 1.12 1.38
C PHE A 268 8.80 0.96 1.24
N GLY A 269 9.35 1.08 0.03
CA GLY A 269 10.79 0.93 -0.21
C GLY A 269 11.56 2.12 0.34
N VAL A 270 11.86 2.13 1.64
CA VAL A 270 12.54 3.24 2.34
C VAL A 270 13.98 3.39 1.87
N THR A 271 14.65 2.29 1.51
CA THR A 271 16.03 2.27 1.00
C THR A 271 16.13 1.72 -0.43
N LEU A 272 17.23 2.02 -1.12
CA LEU A 272 17.51 1.47 -2.46
C LEU A 272 17.66 -0.07 -2.49
N ARG A 273 18.00 -0.67 -1.35
CA ARG A 273 18.20 -2.12 -1.23
C ARG A 273 16.90 -2.85 -0.90
N GLU A 274 15.98 -2.18 -0.22
CA GLU A 274 14.65 -2.71 0.07
C GLU A 274 13.79 -2.66 -1.18
N ARG A 275 13.38 -3.83 -1.64
CA ARG A 275 12.30 -3.91 -2.60
C ARG A 275 10.98 -3.72 -1.87
N ASP A 276 10.21 -2.77 -2.37
CA ASP A 276 8.80 -2.63 -2.02
C ASP A 276 8.07 -3.97 -2.28
N VAL A 277 7.13 -4.31 -1.41
CA VAL A 277 6.31 -5.52 -1.55
C VAL A 277 5.43 -5.33 -2.78
N SER A 278 5.61 -6.20 -3.78
CA SER A 278 4.85 -6.18 -5.04
C SER A 278 3.35 -6.34 -4.79
N SER A 279 2.52 -5.88 -5.72
CA SER A 279 1.08 -6.13 -5.64
C SER A 279 0.82 -7.64 -5.68
N PRO A 280 -0.21 -8.15 -4.97
CA PRO A 280 -0.49 -9.59 -4.95
C PRO A 280 -0.73 -10.20 -6.34
N PHE A 281 -1.21 -9.39 -7.28
CA PHE A 281 -1.54 -9.81 -8.65
C PHE A 281 -0.52 -9.35 -9.69
N ASP A 282 0.65 -8.80 -9.31
CA ASP A 282 1.62 -8.23 -10.27
C ASP A 282 2.06 -9.22 -11.35
N GLU A 283 2.19 -10.52 -11.04
CA GLU A 283 2.58 -11.56 -12.01
C GLU A 283 1.45 -11.94 -12.98
N TYR A 284 0.20 -11.63 -12.61
CA TYR A 284 -1.01 -11.96 -13.35
C TYR A 284 -1.58 -10.76 -14.11
N LEU A 285 -1.03 -9.57 -13.86
CA LEU A 285 -1.44 -8.32 -14.45
C LEU A 285 -0.35 -7.81 -15.39
N SER A 286 -0.72 -7.65 -16.66
CA SER A 286 0.05 -6.91 -17.65
C SER A 286 -0.76 -5.72 -18.11
N ASN A 287 -0.12 -4.76 -18.78
CA ASN A 287 -0.80 -3.63 -19.43
C ASN A 287 -1.86 -4.08 -20.47
N HIS A 288 -1.92 -5.38 -20.79
CA HIS A 288 -2.79 -5.98 -21.79
C HIS A 288 -3.62 -7.18 -21.26
N THR A 289 -3.79 -7.35 -19.95
CA THR A 289 -4.61 -8.44 -19.38
C THR A 289 -6.12 -8.12 -19.46
N PRO A 290 -6.93 -8.90 -20.19
CA PRO A 290 -8.38 -8.69 -20.26
C PRO A 290 -9.06 -9.04 -18.94
N LEU A 291 -10.22 -8.41 -18.66
CA LEU A 291 -10.97 -8.66 -17.43
C LEU A 291 -11.27 -10.15 -17.22
N LYS A 292 -11.78 -10.82 -18.26
CA LYS A 292 -12.08 -12.26 -18.20
C LYS A 292 -10.85 -13.10 -17.85
N GLU A 293 -9.69 -12.80 -18.45
CA GLU A 293 -8.43 -13.51 -18.17
C GLU A 293 -8.00 -13.30 -16.71
N PHE A 294 -8.14 -12.09 -16.19
CA PHE A 294 -7.89 -11.81 -14.78
C PHE A 294 -8.84 -12.61 -13.87
N LEU A 295 -10.14 -12.65 -14.16
CA LEU A 295 -11.11 -13.42 -13.38
C LEU A 295 -10.82 -14.93 -13.42
N ASP A 296 -10.44 -15.47 -14.59
CA ASP A 296 -10.09 -16.87 -14.76
C ASP A 296 -8.82 -17.23 -13.95
N ASN A 297 -7.85 -16.32 -13.89
CA ASN A 297 -6.60 -16.51 -13.15
C ASN A 297 -6.68 -16.16 -11.65
N TYR A 298 -7.72 -15.45 -11.21
CA TYR A 298 -7.85 -14.97 -9.83
C TYR A 298 -7.70 -16.09 -8.80
N ASN A 299 -8.41 -17.20 -9.01
CA ASN A 299 -8.37 -18.36 -8.12
C ASN A 299 -7.00 -19.06 -8.10
N GLN A 300 -6.32 -19.10 -9.23
CA GLN A 300 -5.00 -19.69 -9.32
C GLN A 300 -3.98 -18.85 -8.54
N CYS A 301 -4.03 -17.52 -8.72
CA CYS A 301 -3.20 -16.59 -7.97
C CYS A 301 -3.39 -16.72 -6.44
N LEU A 302 -4.64 -16.77 -5.98
CA LEU A 302 -4.93 -16.95 -4.55
C LEU A 302 -4.41 -18.27 -3.99
N LYS A 303 -4.58 -19.37 -4.74
CA LYS A 303 -4.04 -20.68 -4.36
C LYS A 303 -2.52 -20.62 -4.19
N GLU A 304 -1.81 -19.95 -5.10
CA GLU A 304 -0.36 -19.80 -5.01
C GLU A 304 0.06 -18.93 -3.83
N ILE A 305 -0.67 -17.84 -3.55
CA ILE A 305 -0.45 -17.02 -2.34
C ILE A 305 -0.58 -17.87 -1.08
N TYR A 306 -1.62 -18.70 -0.98
CA TYR A 306 -1.86 -19.56 0.17
C TYR A 306 -0.86 -20.70 0.29
N GLN A 307 -0.45 -21.29 -0.83
CA GLN A 307 0.61 -22.29 -0.84
C GLN A 307 1.95 -21.70 -0.39
N ARG A 308 2.29 -20.50 -0.86
CA ARG A 308 3.53 -19.80 -0.47
C ARG A 308 3.56 -19.49 1.02
N GLU A 309 2.43 -19.08 1.59
CA GLU A 309 2.30 -18.85 3.02
C GLU A 309 2.41 -20.16 3.80
N ALA A 310 1.71 -21.22 3.39
CA ALA A 310 1.76 -22.54 4.04
C ALA A 310 3.17 -23.16 4.03
N LEU A 311 3.93 -22.95 2.94
CA LEU A 311 5.32 -23.35 2.84
C LEU A 311 6.20 -22.56 3.82
N ALA A 312 6.07 -21.23 3.86
CA ALA A 312 6.84 -20.37 4.78
C ALA A 312 6.53 -20.69 6.27
N ASP A 313 5.27 -21.06 6.54
CA ASP A 313 4.81 -21.58 7.82
C ASP A 313 5.50 -22.88 8.23
N SER A 314 5.57 -23.83 7.30
CA SER A 314 6.25 -25.11 7.50
C SER A 314 7.74 -24.90 7.75
N GLU A 315 8.38 -24.05 6.95
CA GLU A 315 9.79 -23.70 7.11
C GLU A 315 10.06 -23.05 8.46
N SER A 316 9.23 -22.09 8.88
CA SER A 316 9.40 -21.40 10.17
C SER A 316 9.17 -22.31 11.38
N ARG A 317 8.34 -23.36 11.26
CA ARG A 317 8.14 -24.35 12.32
C ARG A 317 9.26 -25.40 12.40
N ASN A 318 9.81 -25.78 11.25
CA ASN A 318 10.76 -26.90 11.15
C ASN A 318 12.23 -26.47 11.18
N THR A 319 12.51 -25.22 10.81
CA THR A 319 13.87 -24.67 10.75
C THR A 319 13.95 -23.42 11.61
N SER A 320 15.08 -23.25 12.29
CA SER A 320 15.39 -22.02 13.02
C SER A 320 16.54 -21.31 12.32
N CYS A 321 16.42 -20.00 12.19
CA CYS A 321 17.54 -19.18 11.75
C CYS A 321 18.65 -19.20 12.81
N MET A 322 19.90 -19.27 12.35
CA MET A 322 21.05 -19.16 13.26
C MET A 322 21.12 -17.76 13.84
N LEU A 323 21.39 -17.68 15.15
CA LEU A 323 21.64 -16.41 15.83
C LEU A 323 22.94 -15.80 15.30
N LYS A 324 22.93 -14.50 15.04
CA LYS A 324 24.09 -13.74 14.54
C LYS A 324 24.83 -13.02 15.65
N SER A 325 24.21 -12.87 16.82
CA SER A 325 24.80 -12.25 18.00
C SER A 325 24.67 -13.17 19.23
N ARG A 326 25.16 -12.68 20.37
CA ARG A 326 24.98 -13.33 21.67
C ARG A 326 23.93 -12.63 22.52
N PHE A 327 23.15 -11.71 21.94
CA PHE A 327 22.16 -10.96 22.67
C PHE A 327 20.96 -11.84 23.04
N TYR A 328 20.53 -11.76 24.29
CA TYR A 328 19.40 -12.56 24.78
C TYR A 328 18.09 -12.22 24.06
N PHE A 329 17.89 -10.94 23.73
CA PHE A 329 16.69 -10.51 23.00
C PHE A 329 16.63 -11.12 21.59
N GLU A 330 17.76 -11.36 20.92
CA GLU A 330 17.76 -12.03 19.61
C GLU A 330 17.17 -13.45 19.72
N MET A 331 17.56 -14.19 20.77
CA MET A 331 17.00 -15.52 21.04
C MET A 331 15.51 -15.48 21.41
N GLN A 332 15.03 -14.38 22.01
CA GLN A 332 13.60 -14.22 22.26
C GLN A 332 12.84 -13.96 20.96
N LEU A 333 13.33 -13.03 20.13
CA LEU A 333 12.74 -12.72 18.83
C LEU A 333 12.68 -13.94 17.91
N SER A 334 13.72 -14.80 17.93
CA SER A 334 13.76 -16.02 17.12
C SER A 334 12.68 -17.06 17.49
N LYS A 335 12.05 -16.92 18.66
CA LYS A 335 10.97 -17.81 19.12
C LYS A 335 9.58 -17.25 18.84
N ILE A 336 9.48 -15.95 18.59
CA ILE A 336 8.21 -15.23 18.41
C ILE A 336 7.96 -14.99 16.92
N TYR A 337 8.99 -14.57 16.18
CA TYR A 337 8.86 -14.23 14.77
C TYR A 337 8.99 -15.44 13.86
N THR A 338 8.29 -15.35 12.72
CA THR A 338 8.55 -16.22 11.57
C THR A 338 9.97 -15.98 11.05
N ASN A 339 10.55 -16.98 10.39
CA ASN A 339 11.93 -16.88 9.90
C ASN A 339 12.17 -15.63 9.02
N PRO A 340 11.30 -15.28 8.05
CA PRO A 340 11.50 -14.08 7.24
C PRO A 340 11.49 -12.78 8.06
N ILE A 341 10.59 -12.66 9.03
CA ILE A 341 10.50 -11.46 9.89
C ILE A 341 11.69 -11.41 10.86
N PHE A 342 12.10 -12.56 11.41
CA PHE A 342 13.27 -12.64 12.26
C PHE A 342 14.55 -12.22 11.53
N VAL A 343 14.75 -12.66 10.29
CA VAL A 343 15.90 -12.24 9.47
C VAL A 343 15.90 -10.71 9.26
N LYS A 344 14.74 -10.08 9.06
CA LYS A 344 14.66 -8.61 8.99
C LYS A 344 15.11 -7.97 10.31
N SER A 345 14.70 -8.51 11.46
CA SER A 345 15.18 -8.02 12.76
C SER A 345 16.69 -8.22 12.94
N GLN A 346 17.27 -9.30 12.42
CA GLN A 346 18.71 -9.53 12.49
C GLN A 346 19.53 -8.50 11.70
N ILE A 347 19.01 -7.96 10.60
CA ILE A 347 19.68 -6.87 9.85
C ILE A 347 19.84 -5.63 10.75
N GLU A 348 18.82 -5.30 11.55
CA GLU A 348 18.90 -4.16 12.49
C GLU A 348 19.87 -4.45 13.64
N ILE A 349 19.89 -5.69 14.15
CA ILE A 349 20.84 -6.13 15.17
C ILE A 349 22.28 -6.04 14.65
N GLU A 350 22.52 -6.46 13.40
CA GLU A 350 23.82 -6.30 12.76
C GLU A 350 24.20 -4.82 12.60
N GLY A 351 23.22 -3.95 12.31
CA GLY A 351 23.40 -2.50 12.25
C GLY A 351 23.92 -1.91 13.57
N MET A 352 23.59 -2.50 14.72
CA MET A 352 24.12 -2.06 16.01
C MET A 352 25.65 -2.15 16.09
N PHE A 353 26.29 -3.07 15.37
CA PHE A 353 27.75 -3.19 15.36
C PHE A 353 28.46 -2.02 14.66
N SER A 354 27.72 -1.23 13.87
CA SER A 354 28.23 0.00 13.25
C SER A 354 28.23 1.19 14.22
N CYS A 355 27.57 1.08 15.37
CA CYS A 355 27.55 2.11 16.41
C CYS A 355 28.86 2.09 17.21
N LEU A 356 29.66 3.15 17.08
CA LEU A 356 31.00 3.28 17.66
C LEU A 356 30.97 3.78 19.10
N SER A 357 30.05 4.69 19.43
CA SER A 357 29.94 5.27 20.76
C SER A 357 28.56 5.88 20.99
N THR A 358 28.10 5.84 22.24
CA THR A 358 26.88 6.52 22.68
C THR A 358 27.23 7.45 23.83
N ARG A 359 26.90 8.74 23.71
CA ARG A 359 27.08 9.74 24.78
C ARG A 359 25.74 10.35 25.16
N GLN A 360 25.44 10.43 26.44
CA GLN A 360 24.29 11.19 26.91
C GLN A 360 24.61 12.69 26.86
N VAL A 361 23.71 13.50 26.33
CA VAL A 361 23.90 14.95 26.15
C VAL A 361 22.90 15.80 26.91
N GLY A 362 21.76 15.24 27.33
CA GLY A 362 20.76 15.99 28.07
C GLY A 362 19.69 15.11 28.72
N ILE A 363 19.01 15.68 29.72
CA ILE A 363 17.78 15.14 30.31
C ILE A 363 16.80 16.30 30.38
N ASP A 364 15.61 16.12 29.80
CA ASP A 364 14.48 17.04 29.91
C ASP A 364 13.24 16.26 30.38
N GLY A 365 12.94 16.38 31.68
CA GLY A 365 11.87 15.61 32.32
C GLY A 365 12.07 14.11 32.17
N SER A 366 11.18 13.44 31.44
CA SER A 366 11.25 12.00 31.14
C SER A 366 12.02 11.68 29.85
N ILE A 367 12.54 12.67 29.15
CA ILE A 367 13.26 12.48 27.88
C ILE A 367 14.76 12.57 28.15
N ILE A 368 15.50 11.51 27.81
CA ILE A 368 16.96 11.48 27.84
C ILE A 368 17.48 11.53 26.41
N THR A 369 18.34 12.50 26.11
CA THR A 369 18.93 12.66 24.78
C THR A 369 20.34 12.10 24.75
N TYR A 370 20.60 11.29 23.74
CA TYR A 370 21.89 10.68 23.43
C TYR A 370 22.37 11.12 22.05
N ILE A 371 23.70 11.18 21.88
CA ILE A 371 24.34 11.22 20.59
C ILE A 371 25.02 9.87 20.35
N VAL A 372 24.57 9.17 19.32
CA VAL A 372 25.12 7.91 18.84
C VAL A 372 25.98 8.19 17.63
N LYS A 373 27.24 7.77 17.68
CA LYS A 373 28.17 7.89 16.56
C LYS A 373 28.19 6.58 15.80
N GLU A 374 27.85 6.61 14.52
CA GLU A 374 27.80 5.42 13.66
C GLU A 374 28.80 5.57 12.51
N ARG A 375 29.45 4.45 12.14
CA ARG A 375 30.33 4.39 10.97
C ARG A 375 29.50 4.23 9.70
N GLU A 376 29.78 5.04 8.69
CA GLU A 376 29.12 4.85 7.39
C GLU A 376 29.55 3.55 6.72
N VAL A 377 28.57 2.86 6.13
CA VAL A 377 28.78 1.59 5.40
C VAL A 377 29.54 1.82 4.08
N GLU A 378 29.35 2.97 3.43
CA GLU A 378 29.96 3.27 2.12
C GLU A 378 31.32 3.98 2.23
N ASN A 379 31.60 4.67 3.34
CA ASN A 379 32.84 5.41 3.55
C ASN A 379 33.40 5.13 4.95
N VAL A 380 34.26 4.11 5.06
CA VAL A 380 34.78 3.55 6.33
C VAL A 380 35.49 4.59 7.21
N ASN A 381 35.93 5.71 6.63
CA ASN A 381 36.63 6.80 7.32
C ASN A 381 35.70 7.90 7.85
N GLU A 382 34.42 7.88 7.51
CA GLU A 382 33.44 8.87 7.96
C GLU A 382 32.47 8.25 8.99
N ALA A 383 32.21 9.01 10.04
CA ALA A 383 31.27 8.64 11.08
C ALA A 383 30.33 9.81 11.33
N LYS A 384 29.04 9.50 11.43
CA LYS A 384 27.97 10.49 11.63
C LYS A 384 27.47 10.44 13.07
N ASP A 385 27.20 11.62 13.61
CA ASP A 385 26.57 11.78 14.91
C ASP A 385 25.05 11.86 14.73
N TYR A 386 24.33 11.03 15.48
CA TYR A 386 22.88 10.92 15.43
C TYR A 386 22.27 11.19 16.79
N GLU A 387 21.25 12.04 16.81
CA GLU A 387 20.49 12.32 18.02
C GLU A 387 19.41 11.27 18.23
N VAL A 388 19.41 10.68 19.43
CA VAL A 388 18.47 9.65 19.85
C VAL A 388 17.87 10.08 21.19
N MET A 389 16.55 10.16 21.25
CA MET A 389 15.81 10.52 22.45
C MET A 389 15.11 9.29 23.01
N PHE A 390 15.27 9.03 24.31
CA PHE A 390 14.59 7.95 25.03
C PHE A 390 13.61 8.54 26.02
N ASN A 391 12.33 8.19 25.90
CA ASN A 391 11.30 8.58 26.84
C ASN A 391 11.12 7.50 27.91
N THR A 392 11.60 7.77 29.13
CA THR A 392 11.57 6.84 30.26
C THR A 392 10.15 6.55 30.77
N ALA A 393 9.19 7.43 30.50
CA ALA A 393 7.82 7.28 31.00
C ALA A 393 7.01 6.22 30.22
N VAL A 394 7.27 6.11 28.92
CA VAL A 394 6.58 5.17 28.01
C VAL A 394 7.51 4.10 27.45
N ALA A 395 8.79 4.12 27.83
CA ALA A 395 9.84 3.24 27.31
C ALA A 395 9.93 3.27 25.77
N ASP A 396 9.90 4.47 25.19
CA ASP A 396 9.90 4.68 23.73
C ASP A 396 11.17 5.42 23.26
N VAL A 397 11.62 5.14 22.03
CA VAL A 397 12.83 5.72 21.44
C VAL A 397 12.51 6.45 20.14
N PHE A 398 12.94 7.71 20.06
CA PHE A 398 12.87 8.54 18.87
C PHE A 398 14.28 8.73 18.31
N CYS A 399 14.50 8.36 17.06
CA CYS A 399 15.78 8.53 16.38
C CYS A 399 15.63 9.50 15.21
N GLY A 400 16.54 10.46 15.09
CA GLY A 400 16.56 11.42 13.98
C GLY A 400 16.90 10.83 12.61
N VAL A 401 17.01 9.50 12.43
CA VAL A 401 17.56 8.83 11.23
C VAL A 401 16.57 7.84 10.66
N VAL A 402 16.62 7.66 9.33
CA VAL A 402 15.81 6.69 8.56
C VAL A 402 16.25 5.23 8.80
N TYR A 403 17.48 5.00 9.23
CA TYR A 403 18.00 3.66 9.52
C TYR A 403 17.55 3.23 10.91
N SER A 404 16.62 2.28 10.92
CA SER A 404 15.92 1.73 12.07
C SER A 404 16.77 0.86 13.00
N ILE A 405 18.02 1.26 13.28
CA ILE A 405 18.93 0.51 14.17
C ILE A 405 18.38 0.42 15.62
N TRP A 406 17.42 1.28 16.00
CA TRP A 406 17.01 1.44 17.41
C TRP A 406 15.57 1.04 17.75
N ARG A 407 14.68 0.74 16.79
CA ARG A 407 13.31 0.30 17.15
C ARG A 407 13.27 -1.10 17.77
N ALA A 408 14.25 -1.96 17.49
CA ALA A 408 14.29 -3.32 18.04
C ALA A 408 14.92 -3.42 19.44
N SER A 409 15.76 -2.47 19.86
CA SER A 409 16.58 -2.62 21.08
C SER A 409 15.95 -2.00 22.35
N CYS A 410 15.00 -1.07 22.22
CA CYS A 410 14.28 -0.51 23.38
C CYS A 410 12.80 -0.88 23.45
N ALA A 411 12.18 -1.31 22.34
CA ALA A 411 10.81 -1.83 22.33
C ALA A 411 10.77 -3.31 22.75
N GLY A 412 11.23 -3.60 23.97
CA GLY A 412 10.93 -4.87 24.64
C GLY A 412 9.44 -5.03 25.01
N THR A 413 8.57 -4.11 24.58
CA THR A 413 7.16 -4.06 25.01
C THR A 413 6.14 -3.60 23.97
N HIS A 414 6.52 -3.29 22.72
CA HIS A 414 5.54 -2.85 21.69
C HIS A 414 5.47 -3.69 20.41
N TYR A 415 6.20 -4.80 20.34
CA TYR A 415 6.02 -5.82 19.30
C TYR A 415 5.78 -7.20 19.90
N VAL A 416 4.90 -7.25 20.91
CA VAL A 416 4.25 -8.48 21.35
C VAL A 416 2.83 -8.43 20.80
N PHE A 417 2.57 -9.22 19.76
CA PHE A 417 1.21 -9.70 19.46
C PHE A 417 1.06 -11.10 20.05
#